data_AF-A0A4Z2DW41-F1
#
_entry.id   AF-A0A4Z2DW41-F1
#
_cell.length_a   1.000
_cell.length_b   1.000
_cell.length_c   1.000
_cell.angle_alpha   90.00
_cell.angle_beta   90.00
_cell.angle_gamma   90.00
#
_symmetry.space_group_name_H-M   'P 1'
#
loop_
_entity.id
_entity.type
_entity.pdbx_description
1 polymer ?
#
loop_
_entity_poly.entity_id
_entity_poly.type
_entity_poly.pdbx_seq_one_letter_code
_entity_poly.pdbx_strand_id
1 'polypeptide(L)'
;MSNLPIYVFSGPSGAGKSTVLQMLMEKFPNNFGFSVSHTTRKPRPGEKDGIDYHFTDRDTFLSEISEGKFLEYAEFAGNIYGTSRSAVQSVLDAGRICILDVELEGVKSIHALQPPLNAQYILIRPSSIDELEKRLRGRGTETDETLSKRLARAREDIQFSETKEGQKLFTKIIINDDLNTAFKELEDFLLPTIKCTKCVLVVSWYPNGMSDENGKPVDDLIFSLLNIASQYDIKICLHFEPYKNRDTHTIVEDLKYIYEKGYTSHPAYYRLSVYQSNESKLLPVVYVYDSYRIEPSKWKKILHPNEKETIRNKAYNAFLIGLLLESDDCSKLSESAFNGGYTYFVGNGISKASSPNAWEYLSKECLKYNLTFYPSIGPGYDDVSVRPWNGAATQAREFGHTFTNAFNKAMNAKPTGIGIVSFNEWHEGTQIEPSIPFKWTGYLAPSRVYKDYLPYSPEFYLRLTRLIVNRFEGIDTLPERFTQESEVELSQLYKLLKRD
;
A
#
# COMPACT_ATOMS: atom_id res chain seq x y z
N MET A 1 1.52 11.90 4.76
CA MET A 1 2.71 11.39 4.04
C MET A 1 2.50 9.91 3.78
N SER A 2 2.84 9.39 2.60
CA SER A 2 2.74 7.97 2.31
C SER A 2 3.56 7.18 3.35
N ASN A 3 2.99 6.12 3.90
CA ASN A 3 3.64 5.32 4.96
C ASN A 3 4.59 4.25 4.39
N LEU A 4 5.13 4.50 3.18
CA LEU A 4 6.04 3.58 2.51
C LEU A 4 7.42 3.64 3.19
N PRO A 5 8.06 2.49 3.45
CA PRO A 5 9.41 2.47 3.99
C PRO A 5 10.40 3.02 2.97
N ILE A 6 11.47 3.64 3.47
CA ILE A 6 12.64 4.05 2.68
C ILE A 6 13.67 2.92 2.73
N TYR A 7 14.29 2.56 1.61
CA TYR A 7 15.41 1.62 1.59
C TYR A 7 16.71 2.36 1.39
N VAL A 8 17.58 2.26 2.39
CA VAL A 8 18.90 2.91 2.41
C VAL A 8 19.94 1.86 2.10
N PHE A 9 20.52 1.95 0.90
CA PHE A 9 21.55 1.04 0.44
C PHE A 9 22.94 1.63 0.69
N SER A 10 23.84 0.78 1.16
CA SER A 10 25.26 1.08 1.29
C SER A 10 26.12 -0.09 0.86
N GLY A 11 27.40 0.16 0.67
CA GLY A 11 28.36 -0.86 0.27
C GLY A 11 29.60 -0.27 -0.37
N PRO A 12 30.75 -0.96 -0.26
CA PRO A 12 31.99 -0.44 -0.78
C PRO A 12 31.96 -0.31 -2.31
N SER A 13 32.68 0.68 -2.84
CA SER A 13 32.83 0.85 -4.28
C SER A 13 33.38 -0.43 -4.92
N GLY A 14 32.66 -0.97 -5.92
CA GLY A 14 32.99 -2.23 -6.56
C GLY A 14 32.21 -3.45 -6.06
N ALA A 15 31.41 -3.30 -4.99
CA ALA A 15 30.53 -4.36 -4.47
C ALA A 15 29.33 -4.72 -5.37
N GLY A 16 29.15 -4.03 -6.50
CA GLY A 16 28.05 -4.28 -7.44
C GLY A 16 26.70 -3.66 -7.06
N LYS A 17 26.66 -2.79 -6.04
CA LYS A 17 25.45 -2.06 -5.59
C LYS A 17 24.68 -1.40 -6.72
N SER A 18 25.35 -0.56 -7.53
CA SER A 18 24.68 0.16 -8.64
C SER A 18 24.05 -0.80 -9.65
N THR A 19 24.70 -1.93 -9.94
CA THR A 19 24.17 -2.96 -10.84
C THR A 19 22.93 -3.64 -10.26
N VAL A 20 22.99 -4.04 -8.98
CA VAL A 20 21.84 -4.65 -8.28
C VAL A 20 20.65 -3.69 -8.21
N LEU A 21 20.90 -2.41 -7.92
CA LEU A 21 19.86 -1.39 -7.88
C LEU A 21 19.29 -1.10 -9.27
N GLN A 22 20.12 -1.08 -10.31
CA GLN A 22 19.64 -0.96 -11.68
C GLN A 22 18.72 -2.12 -12.06
N MET A 23 19.11 -3.37 -11.77
CA MET A 23 18.26 -4.54 -11.99
C MET A 23 16.94 -4.43 -11.21
N LEU A 24 16.97 -3.87 -10.00
CA LEU A 24 15.76 -3.66 -9.19
C LEU A 24 14.82 -2.64 -9.85
N MET A 25 15.37 -1.51 -10.30
CA MET A 25 14.62 -0.47 -10.99
C MET A 25 14.07 -0.93 -12.33
N GLU A 26 14.82 -1.76 -13.08
CA GLU A 26 14.36 -2.33 -14.35
C GLU A 26 13.23 -3.35 -14.14
N LYS A 27 13.33 -4.18 -13.08
CA LYS A 27 12.32 -5.20 -12.78
C LYS A 27 11.05 -4.63 -12.15
N PHE A 28 11.16 -3.55 -11.37
CA PHE A 28 10.04 -2.91 -10.66
C PHE A 28 10.00 -1.38 -10.89
N PRO A 29 9.85 -0.92 -12.15
CA PRO A 29 10.02 0.48 -12.53
C PRO A 29 9.01 1.44 -11.88
N ASN A 30 7.86 0.93 -11.46
CA ASN A 30 6.78 1.70 -10.86
C ASN A 30 6.72 1.60 -9.33
N ASN A 31 7.41 0.63 -8.72
CA ASN A 31 7.38 0.45 -7.26
C ASN A 31 8.44 1.30 -6.56
N PHE A 32 9.58 1.57 -7.21
CA PHE A 32 10.72 2.24 -6.60
C PHE A 32 11.06 3.56 -7.31
N GLY A 33 11.71 4.46 -6.58
CA GLY A 33 12.30 5.68 -7.12
C GLY A 33 13.58 6.04 -6.38
N PHE A 34 14.59 6.52 -7.10
CA PHE A 34 15.78 7.09 -6.47
C PHE A 34 15.49 8.50 -5.96
N SER A 35 15.99 8.80 -4.76
CA SER A 35 16.17 10.19 -4.36
C SER A 35 17.39 10.75 -5.10
N VAL A 36 17.17 11.71 -5.99
CA VAL A 36 18.27 12.40 -6.68
C VAL A 36 19.01 13.26 -5.65
N SER A 37 20.27 12.93 -5.38
CA SER A 37 21.08 13.65 -4.39
C SER A 37 21.53 15.01 -4.91
N HIS A 38 21.88 15.93 -4.00
CA HIS A 38 22.45 17.22 -4.33
C HIS A 38 23.97 17.14 -4.31
N THR A 39 24.64 17.96 -5.11
CA THR A 39 26.10 18.12 -5.05
C THR A 39 26.57 19.53 -5.39
N THR A 40 27.67 19.96 -4.76
CA THR A 40 28.37 21.21 -5.11
C THR A 40 29.34 21.05 -6.29
N ARG A 41 29.50 19.83 -6.78
CA ARG A 41 30.36 19.53 -7.94
C ARG A 41 29.71 20.08 -9.20
N LYS A 42 30.50 20.57 -10.16
CA LYS A 42 29.98 20.88 -11.50
C LYS A 42 29.53 19.62 -12.25
N PRO A 43 28.45 19.68 -13.07
CA PRO A 43 28.05 18.57 -13.93
C PRO A 43 29.18 18.11 -14.85
N ARG A 44 29.32 16.80 -15.04
CA ARG A 44 30.19 16.20 -16.07
C ARG A 44 29.46 16.20 -17.42
N PRO A 45 30.20 16.06 -18.55
CA PRO A 45 29.58 15.90 -19.86
C PRO A 45 28.57 14.74 -19.86
N GLY A 46 27.32 15.04 -20.18
CA GLY A 46 26.21 14.07 -20.24
C GLY A 46 25.31 14.04 -19.00
N GLU A 47 25.77 14.55 -17.85
CA GLU A 47 24.92 14.66 -16.64
C GLU A 47 23.90 15.80 -16.80
N LYS A 48 22.70 15.57 -16.29
CA LYS A 48 21.56 16.50 -16.32
C LYS A 48 21.11 16.82 -14.90
N ASP A 49 20.87 18.11 -14.67
CA ASP A 49 20.33 18.60 -13.41
C ASP A 49 18.93 18.03 -13.15
N GLY A 50 18.69 17.61 -11.90
CA GLY A 50 17.45 16.96 -11.46
C GLY A 50 17.25 15.53 -11.96
N ILE A 51 18.22 14.96 -12.68
CA ILE A 51 18.22 13.55 -13.11
C ILE A 51 19.37 12.81 -12.45
N ASP A 52 20.61 13.26 -12.69
CA ASP A 52 21.80 12.63 -12.12
C ASP A 52 22.10 13.15 -10.72
N TYR A 53 22.06 14.48 -10.57
CA TYR A 53 22.16 15.20 -9.30
C TYR A 53 21.35 16.49 -9.40
N HIS A 54 21.01 17.06 -8.25
CA HIS A 54 20.72 18.48 -8.13
C HIS A 54 22.04 19.24 -7.91
N PHE A 55 22.47 19.96 -8.93
CA PHE A 55 23.72 20.71 -8.90
C PHE A 55 23.48 22.09 -8.30
N THR A 56 24.19 22.40 -7.22
CA THR A 56 24.09 23.69 -6.53
C THR A 56 25.48 24.25 -6.23
N ASP A 57 25.58 25.50 -5.82
CA ASP A 57 26.84 26.06 -5.33
C ASP A 57 27.04 25.77 -3.83
N ARG A 58 28.29 25.94 -3.37
CA ARG A 58 28.66 25.59 -2.00
C ARG A 58 27.98 26.48 -0.95
N ASP A 59 27.81 27.77 -1.22
CA ASP A 59 27.23 28.70 -0.26
C ASP A 59 25.73 28.40 -0.08
N THR A 60 25.02 28.15 -1.17
CA THR A 60 23.62 27.69 -1.15
C THR A 60 23.49 26.38 -0.38
N PHE A 61 24.33 25.38 -0.69
CA PHE A 61 24.28 24.08 0.00
C PHE A 61 24.46 24.24 1.53
N LEU A 62 25.46 25.02 1.96
CA LEU A 62 25.73 25.25 3.38
C LEU A 62 24.59 26.00 4.08
N SER A 63 23.96 26.97 3.41
CA SER A 63 22.76 27.65 3.92
C SER A 63 21.63 26.64 4.15
N GLU A 64 21.38 25.77 3.17
CA GLU A 64 20.30 24.78 3.26
C GLU A 64 20.56 23.69 4.30
N ILE A 65 21.83 23.33 4.54
CA ILE A 65 22.19 22.51 5.71
C ILE A 65 21.77 23.21 7.00
N SER A 66 22.08 24.50 7.15
CA SER A 66 21.75 25.27 8.36
C SER A 66 20.23 25.40 8.60
N GLU A 67 19.45 25.32 7.53
CA GLU A 67 17.98 25.30 7.54
C GLU A 67 17.40 23.89 7.81
N GLY A 68 18.23 22.86 7.95
CA GLY A 68 17.80 21.49 8.23
C GLY A 68 17.15 20.78 7.04
N LYS A 69 17.41 21.25 5.81
CA LYS A 69 16.81 20.69 4.58
C LYS A 69 17.39 19.34 4.15
N PHE A 70 18.52 18.93 4.72
CA PHE A 70 19.21 17.68 4.38
C PHE A 70 18.97 16.58 5.43
N LEU A 71 18.86 15.33 4.97
CA LEU A 71 18.84 14.14 5.81
C LEU A 71 20.25 13.70 6.19
N GLU A 72 21.16 13.77 5.22
CA GLU A 72 22.59 13.54 5.39
C GLU A 72 23.37 14.38 4.39
N TYR A 73 24.64 14.62 4.70
CA TYR A 73 25.60 15.19 3.78
C TYR A 73 27.01 14.72 4.12
N ALA A 74 27.87 14.68 3.11
CA ALA A 74 29.29 14.36 3.25
C ALA A 74 30.14 15.17 2.27
N GLU A 75 31.37 15.48 2.67
CA GLU A 75 32.35 16.12 1.79
C GLU A 75 33.31 15.06 1.23
N PHE A 76 33.43 15.02 -0.10
CA PHE A 76 34.34 14.13 -0.81
C PHE A 76 35.07 14.89 -1.93
N ALA A 77 36.40 14.80 -1.92
CA ALA A 77 37.27 15.45 -2.89
C ALA A 77 36.96 16.96 -3.09
N GLY A 78 36.66 17.67 -1.99
CA GLY A 78 36.36 19.11 -1.97
C GLY A 78 34.94 19.49 -2.41
N ASN A 79 34.07 18.52 -2.70
CA ASN A 79 32.66 18.75 -3.03
C ASN A 79 31.75 18.16 -1.95
N ILE A 80 30.65 18.83 -1.68
CA ILE A 80 29.62 18.35 -0.76
C ILE A 80 28.58 17.58 -1.56
N TYR A 81 28.12 16.47 -1.00
CA TYR A 81 27.03 15.65 -1.49
C TYR A 81 26.01 15.50 -0.37
N GLY A 82 24.74 15.36 -0.70
CA GLY A 82 23.74 15.06 0.33
C GLY A 82 22.34 14.80 -0.21
N THR A 83 21.56 14.11 0.60
CA THR A 83 20.17 13.74 0.31
C THR A 83 19.24 14.75 0.96
N SER A 84 18.51 15.54 0.16
CA SER A 84 17.56 16.51 0.70
C SER A 84 16.25 15.83 1.12
N ARG A 85 15.59 16.40 2.14
CA ARG A 85 14.25 15.97 2.58
C ARG A 85 13.23 16.07 1.45
N SER A 86 13.34 17.10 0.60
CA SER A 86 12.44 17.31 -0.55
C SER A 86 12.63 16.24 -1.62
N ALA A 87 13.86 15.80 -1.88
CA ALA A 87 14.13 14.74 -2.86
C ALA A 87 13.47 13.43 -2.42
N VAL A 88 13.61 13.05 -1.15
CA VAL A 88 12.91 11.89 -0.57
C VAL A 88 11.40 12.06 -0.64
N GLN A 89 10.89 13.22 -0.23
CA GLN A 89 9.46 13.48 -0.20
C GLN A 89 8.84 13.40 -1.60
N SER A 90 9.53 13.85 -2.65
CA SER A 90 9.02 13.80 -4.02
C SER A 90 8.79 12.37 -4.52
N VAL A 91 9.65 11.41 -4.14
CA VAL A 91 9.49 9.99 -4.47
C VAL A 91 8.31 9.39 -3.70
N LEU A 92 8.23 9.70 -2.41
CA LEU A 92 7.15 9.22 -1.54
C LEU A 92 5.78 9.77 -1.95
N ASP A 93 5.70 11.03 -2.36
CA ASP A 93 4.48 11.68 -2.86
C ASP A 93 4.04 11.13 -4.21
N ALA A 94 4.98 10.58 -5.00
CA ALA A 94 4.69 9.82 -6.20
C ALA A 94 4.20 8.39 -5.93
N GLY A 95 3.97 8.01 -4.67
CA GLY A 95 3.49 6.68 -4.28
C GLY A 95 4.54 5.57 -4.45
N ARG A 96 5.83 5.93 -4.57
CA ARG A 96 6.93 5.00 -4.79
C ARG A 96 7.76 4.81 -3.52
N ILE A 97 8.31 3.61 -3.40
CA ILE A 97 9.27 3.26 -2.36
C ILE A 97 10.59 3.99 -2.67
N CYS A 98 11.02 4.84 -1.75
CA CYS A 98 12.24 5.62 -1.95
C CYS A 98 13.49 4.78 -1.72
N ILE A 99 14.42 4.84 -2.67
CA ILE A 99 15.76 4.25 -2.58
C ILE A 99 16.76 5.38 -2.34
N LEU A 100 17.54 5.25 -1.26
CA LEU A 100 18.72 6.06 -0.99
C LEU A 100 19.96 5.24 -1.26
N ASP A 101 20.90 5.80 -1.99
CA ASP A 101 22.21 5.23 -2.22
C ASP A 101 23.27 6.09 -1.51
N VAL A 102 23.76 5.64 -0.36
CA VAL A 102 24.63 6.43 0.52
C VAL A 102 25.80 5.61 1.06
N GLU A 103 26.86 6.31 1.45
CA GLU A 103 28.00 5.70 2.15
C GLU A 103 27.68 5.41 3.63
N LEU A 104 28.54 4.63 4.29
CA LEU A 104 28.32 4.17 5.67
C LEU A 104 28.08 5.32 6.67
N GLU A 105 28.81 6.44 6.53
CA GLU A 105 28.59 7.61 7.39
C GLU A 105 27.23 8.28 7.13
N GLY A 106 26.75 8.26 5.88
CA GLY A 106 25.39 8.66 5.53
C GLY A 106 24.34 7.76 6.17
N VAL A 107 24.55 6.43 6.15
CA VAL A 107 23.70 5.46 6.86
C VAL A 107 23.59 5.80 8.34
N LYS A 108 24.73 6.01 9.02
CA LYS A 108 24.77 6.36 10.45
C LYS A 108 24.04 7.67 10.72
N SER A 109 24.26 8.69 9.88
CA SER A 109 23.62 10.00 9.99
C SER A 109 22.10 9.91 9.85
N ILE A 110 21.63 9.17 8.84
CA ILE A 110 20.19 8.92 8.61
C ILE A 110 19.58 8.15 9.78
N HIS A 111 20.27 7.13 10.29
CA HIS A 111 19.80 6.32 11.42
C HIS A 111 19.70 7.12 12.73
N ALA A 112 20.58 8.10 12.91
CA ALA A 112 20.60 8.96 14.10
C ALA A 112 19.53 10.07 14.09
N LEU A 113 18.80 10.27 12.98
CA LEU A 113 17.79 11.32 12.85
C LEU A 113 16.69 11.20 13.93
N GLN A 114 16.21 12.35 14.39
CA GLN A 114 15.11 12.45 15.35
C GLN A 114 14.01 13.38 14.78
N PRO A 115 12.76 12.90 14.60
CA PRO A 115 12.32 11.50 14.78
C PRO A 115 12.96 10.55 13.75
N PRO A 116 13.11 9.24 14.07
CA PRO A 116 13.73 8.29 13.17
C PRO A 116 12.88 8.07 11.92
N LEU A 117 13.52 7.95 10.76
CA LEU A 117 12.82 7.63 9.52
C LEU A 117 12.29 6.19 9.55
N ASN A 118 11.15 5.97 8.90
CA ASN A 118 10.68 4.62 8.55
C ASN A 118 11.59 4.07 7.44
N ALA A 119 12.78 3.60 7.82
CA ALA A 119 13.83 3.19 6.90
C ALA A 119 14.35 1.77 7.20
N GLN A 120 14.72 1.06 6.14
CA GLN A 120 15.38 -0.24 6.18
C GLN A 120 16.78 -0.09 5.59
N TYR A 121 17.79 -0.59 6.30
CA TYR A 121 19.20 -0.38 5.94
C TYR A 121 19.78 -1.67 5.35
N ILE A 122 20.25 -1.59 4.11
CA ILE A 122 20.73 -2.72 3.33
C ILE A 122 22.19 -2.51 2.98
N LEU A 123 23.05 -3.43 3.40
CA LEU A 123 24.46 -3.47 3.01
C LEU A 123 24.66 -4.48 1.88
N ILE A 124 25.23 -4.05 0.76
CA ILE A 124 25.70 -4.93 -0.31
C ILE A 124 27.22 -4.97 -0.27
N ARG A 125 27.80 -6.13 0.02
CA ARG A 125 29.26 -6.30 0.14
C ARG A 125 29.76 -7.58 -0.52
N PRO A 126 31.03 -7.67 -0.91
CA PRO A 126 31.63 -8.96 -1.27
C PRO A 126 31.86 -9.81 -0.01
N SER A 127 32.11 -11.10 -0.20
CA SER A 127 32.51 -11.99 0.90
C SER A 127 33.86 -11.61 1.50
N SER A 128 34.78 -11.08 0.69
CA SER A 128 36.13 -10.69 1.10
C SER A 128 36.66 -9.47 0.35
N ILE A 129 37.71 -8.85 0.92
CA ILE A 129 38.45 -7.77 0.27
C ILE A 129 39.19 -8.25 -0.98
N ASP A 130 39.68 -9.49 -0.98
CA ASP A 130 40.40 -10.05 -2.12
C ASP A 130 39.49 -10.16 -3.35
N GLU A 131 38.22 -10.55 -3.15
CA GLU A 131 37.21 -10.55 -4.22
C GLU A 131 36.90 -9.14 -4.72
N LEU A 132 36.90 -8.14 -3.82
CA LEU A 132 36.75 -6.74 -4.22
C LEU A 132 37.93 -6.26 -5.07
N GLU A 133 39.15 -6.57 -4.65
CA GLU A 133 40.37 -6.18 -5.37
C GLU A 133 40.41 -6.79 -6.77
N LYS A 134 40.10 -8.08 -6.91
CA LYS A 134 39.99 -8.75 -8.22
C LYS A 134 39.01 -8.01 -9.13
N ARG A 135 37.84 -7.63 -8.63
CA ARG A 135 36.84 -6.86 -9.41
C ARG A 135 37.30 -5.47 -9.79
N LEU A 136 37.91 -4.74 -8.86
CA LEU A 136 38.38 -3.38 -9.11
C LEU A 136 39.52 -3.37 -10.14
N ARG A 137 40.48 -4.30 -10.04
CA ARG A 137 41.54 -4.46 -11.04
C ARG A 137 41.00 -4.91 -12.39
N GLY A 138 40.02 -5.81 -12.42
CA GLY A 138 39.37 -6.29 -13.64
C GLY A 138 38.67 -5.20 -14.47
N ARG A 139 38.31 -4.05 -13.88
CA ARG A 139 37.73 -2.91 -14.61
C ARG A 139 38.75 -2.12 -15.43
N GLY A 140 40.04 -2.21 -15.10
CA GLY A 140 41.12 -1.53 -15.83
C GLY A 140 41.12 0.00 -15.76
N THR A 141 40.30 0.61 -14.90
CA THR A 141 40.14 2.08 -14.77
C THR A 141 40.84 2.69 -13.55
N GLU A 142 41.47 1.87 -12.71
CA GLU A 142 42.03 2.32 -11.42
C GLU A 142 43.54 2.53 -11.49
N THR A 143 44.03 3.57 -10.80
CA THR A 143 45.45 3.68 -10.47
C THR A 143 45.73 2.97 -9.15
N ASP A 144 46.98 2.59 -8.87
CA ASP A 144 47.31 1.93 -7.60
C ASP A 144 46.96 2.80 -6.37
N GLU A 145 47.07 4.12 -6.50
CA GLU A 145 46.66 5.07 -5.45
C GLU A 145 45.14 5.10 -5.22
N THR A 146 44.32 5.10 -6.29
CA THR A 146 42.85 5.09 -6.14
C THR A 146 42.36 3.74 -5.64
N LEU A 147 42.99 2.66 -6.10
CA LEU A 147 42.70 1.30 -5.65
C LEU A 147 42.98 1.15 -4.15
N SER A 148 44.15 1.58 -3.67
CA SER A 148 44.52 1.49 -2.27
C SER A 148 43.53 2.22 -1.36
N LYS A 149 43.11 3.44 -1.73
CA LYS A 149 42.10 4.21 -0.98
C LYS A 149 40.75 3.51 -0.93
N ARG A 150 40.30 2.93 -2.05
CA ARG A 150 39.02 2.20 -2.11
C ARG A 150 39.03 0.92 -1.29
N LEU A 151 40.14 0.18 -1.31
CA LEU A 151 40.30 -1.03 -0.51
C LEU A 151 40.38 -0.72 0.99
N ALA A 152 41.02 0.39 1.38
CA ALA A 152 41.03 0.84 2.77
C ALA A 152 39.61 1.15 3.28
N ARG A 153 38.84 1.95 2.53
CA ARG A 153 37.43 2.25 2.83
C ARG A 153 36.58 0.98 2.92
N ALA A 154 36.77 0.04 1.99
CA ALA A 154 36.04 -1.21 2.00
C ALA A 154 36.36 -2.10 3.21
N ARG A 155 37.60 -2.07 3.71
CA ARG A 155 37.96 -2.77 4.95
C ARG A 155 37.21 -2.20 6.14
N GLU A 156 37.13 -0.88 6.24
CA GLU A 156 36.39 -0.20 7.30
C GLU A 156 34.90 -0.57 7.25
N ASP A 157 34.28 -0.53 6.06
CA ASP A 157 32.87 -0.88 5.88
C ASP A 157 32.57 -2.34 6.29
N ILE A 158 33.41 -3.28 5.83
CA ILE A 158 33.24 -4.70 6.14
C ILE A 158 33.46 -4.95 7.63
N GLN A 159 34.53 -4.42 8.22
CA GLN A 159 34.81 -4.57 9.65
C GLN A 159 33.69 -3.99 10.50
N PHE A 160 33.18 -2.81 10.15
CA PHE A 160 32.04 -2.22 10.86
C PHE A 160 30.82 -3.13 10.79
N SER A 161 30.50 -3.68 9.61
CA SER A 161 29.36 -4.60 9.42
C SER A 161 29.45 -5.88 10.26
N GLU A 162 30.66 -6.30 10.64
CA GLU A 162 30.91 -7.48 11.47
C GLU A 162 30.83 -7.18 12.97
N THR A 163 30.86 -5.91 13.36
CA THR A 163 30.63 -5.51 14.76
C THR A 163 29.18 -5.73 15.19
N LYS A 164 28.95 -5.83 16.51
CA LYS A 164 27.58 -5.88 17.07
C LYS A 164 26.74 -4.66 16.73
N GLU A 165 27.37 -3.50 16.54
CA GLU A 165 26.69 -2.26 16.18
C GLU A 165 26.24 -2.31 14.71
N GLY A 166 27.16 -2.67 13.80
CA GLY A 166 26.84 -2.84 12.38
C GLY A 166 25.75 -3.89 12.13
N GLN A 167 25.83 -5.04 12.81
CA GLN A 167 24.80 -6.09 12.72
C GLN A 167 23.42 -5.64 13.21
N LYS A 168 23.35 -4.65 14.11
CA LYS A 168 22.07 -4.06 14.55
C LYS A 168 21.59 -2.96 13.62
N LEU A 169 22.52 -2.20 13.03
CA LEU A 169 22.20 -1.10 12.13
C LEU A 169 21.59 -1.61 10.82
N PHE A 170 22.18 -2.64 10.22
CA PHE A 170 21.74 -3.17 8.93
C PHE A 170 20.61 -4.19 9.11
N THR A 171 19.43 -3.86 8.59
CA THR A 171 18.31 -4.82 8.50
C THR A 171 18.68 -6.03 7.64
N LYS A 172 19.47 -5.81 6.58
CA LYS A 172 19.89 -6.87 5.66
C LYS A 172 21.32 -6.65 5.19
N ILE A 173 22.11 -7.71 5.20
CA ILE A 173 23.44 -7.76 4.59
C ILE A 173 23.38 -8.79 3.46
N ILE A 174 23.75 -8.39 2.25
CA ILE A 174 23.74 -9.22 1.04
C ILE A 174 25.18 -9.40 0.57
N ILE A 175 25.59 -10.66 0.44
CA ILE A 175 26.89 -11.03 -0.10
C ILE A 175 26.78 -11.12 -1.61
N ASN A 176 27.38 -10.14 -2.31
CA ASN A 176 27.34 -10.09 -3.76
C ASN A 176 28.62 -10.66 -4.35
N ASP A 177 28.77 -11.98 -4.30
CA ASP A 177 29.83 -12.72 -5.01
C ASP A 177 29.36 -13.17 -6.41
N ASP A 178 28.09 -13.55 -6.51
CA ASP A 178 27.35 -13.80 -7.75
C ASP A 178 26.16 -12.84 -7.87
N LEU A 179 26.07 -12.14 -9.01
CA LEU A 179 25.10 -11.07 -9.22
C LEU A 179 23.65 -11.57 -9.18
N ASN A 180 23.37 -12.72 -9.80
CA ASN A 180 22.02 -13.27 -9.88
C ASN A 180 21.51 -13.73 -8.51
N THR A 181 22.38 -14.41 -7.75
CA THR A 181 22.09 -14.88 -6.39
C THR A 181 21.85 -13.70 -5.45
N ALA A 182 22.71 -12.68 -5.49
CA ALA A 182 22.56 -11.48 -4.68
C ALA A 182 21.29 -10.69 -5.02
N PHE A 183 20.98 -10.57 -6.32
CA PHE A 183 19.74 -9.92 -6.76
C PHE A 183 18.51 -10.71 -6.32
N LYS A 184 18.55 -12.06 -6.39
CA LYS A 184 17.44 -12.90 -5.93
C LYS A 184 17.22 -12.76 -4.42
N GLU A 185 18.28 -12.74 -3.63
CA GLU A 185 18.20 -12.50 -2.19
C GLU A 185 17.62 -11.12 -1.86
N LEU A 186 18.04 -10.08 -2.59
CA LEU A 186 17.45 -8.75 -2.46
C LEU A 186 15.97 -8.76 -2.80
N GLU A 187 15.60 -9.38 -3.92
CA GLU A 187 14.22 -9.50 -4.37
C GLU A 187 13.35 -10.17 -3.30
N ASP A 188 13.79 -11.30 -2.75
CA ASP A 188 13.05 -12.05 -1.73
C ASP A 188 12.88 -11.24 -0.44
N PHE A 189 13.87 -10.41 -0.08
CA PHE A 189 13.77 -9.50 1.05
C PHE A 189 12.77 -8.35 0.80
N LEU A 190 12.73 -7.80 -0.42
CA LEU A 190 11.86 -6.68 -0.78
C LEU A 190 10.44 -7.11 -1.15
N LEU A 191 10.25 -8.35 -1.61
CA LEU A 191 9.00 -8.94 -2.09
C LEU A 191 7.82 -8.72 -1.15
N PRO A 192 7.92 -8.89 0.18
CA PRO A 192 6.81 -8.61 1.09
C PRO A 192 6.33 -7.15 1.04
N THR A 193 7.25 -6.20 0.83
CA THR A 193 6.97 -4.76 0.73
C THR A 193 6.46 -4.38 -0.65
N ILE A 194 7.06 -4.94 -1.71
CA ILE A 194 6.59 -4.78 -3.10
C ILE A 194 5.17 -5.32 -3.23
N LYS A 195 4.93 -6.50 -2.67
CA LYS A 195 3.61 -7.12 -2.62
C LYS A 195 2.73 -6.52 -1.51
N CYS A 196 3.16 -5.50 -0.78
CA CYS A 196 2.25 -4.71 0.06
C CYS A 196 1.41 -3.73 -0.78
N THR A 197 1.21 -4.03 -2.07
CA THR A 197 0.10 -3.58 -2.94
C THR A 197 -0.97 -4.68 -3.15
N LYS A 198 -0.92 -5.78 -2.38
CA LYS A 198 -1.82 -6.96 -2.46
C LYS A 198 -3.30 -6.64 -2.44
N CYS A 199 -4.06 -7.30 -3.31
CA CYS A 199 -5.52 -7.43 -3.20
C CYS A 199 -5.89 -7.95 -1.79
N VAL A 200 -6.73 -7.18 -1.10
CA VAL A 200 -7.27 -7.53 0.22
C VAL A 200 -8.73 -7.92 0.06
N LEU A 201 -9.10 -9.10 0.53
CA LEU A 201 -10.49 -9.46 0.73
C LEU A 201 -10.95 -8.93 2.10
N VAL A 202 -11.98 -8.09 2.07
CA VAL A 202 -12.64 -7.53 3.26
C VAL A 202 -13.86 -8.41 3.51
N VAL A 203 -13.75 -9.36 4.43
CA VAL A 203 -14.73 -10.44 4.62
C VAL A 203 -15.77 -10.00 5.64
N SER A 204 -17.05 -9.98 5.24
CA SER A 204 -18.20 -9.78 6.13
C SER A 204 -18.13 -10.77 7.29
N TRP A 205 -18.21 -10.26 8.52
CA TRP A 205 -18.00 -11.05 9.73
C TRP A 205 -19.01 -10.71 10.82
N TYR A 206 -19.59 -11.77 11.38
CA TYR A 206 -20.41 -11.77 12.58
C TYR A 206 -19.69 -12.59 13.68
N PRO A 207 -19.87 -12.24 14.97
CA PRO A 207 -19.33 -13.02 16.07
C PRO A 207 -19.74 -14.50 16.03
N ASN A 208 -18.95 -15.35 16.68
CA ASN A 208 -19.21 -16.79 16.70
C ASN A 208 -20.64 -17.11 17.15
N GLY A 209 -21.33 -17.96 16.39
CA GLY A 209 -22.73 -18.32 16.61
C GLY A 209 -23.76 -17.27 16.19
N MET A 210 -23.32 -16.09 15.72
CA MET A 210 -24.20 -15.03 15.19
C MET A 210 -24.16 -14.99 13.65
N SER A 211 -25.19 -14.40 13.06
CA SER A 211 -25.32 -14.14 11.62
C SER A 211 -26.25 -12.97 11.38
N ASP A 212 -26.37 -12.54 10.12
CA ASP A 212 -27.50 -11.72 9.70
C ASP A 212 -28.83 -12.49 9.82
N GLU A 213 -29.96 -11.79 9.69
CA GLU A 213 -31.32 -12.33 9.87
C GLU A 213 -31.70 -13.42 8.87
N ASN A 214 -31.01 -13.50 7.73
CA ASN A 214 -31.24 -14.46 6.64
C ASN A 214 -30.09 -15.46 6.46
N GLY A 215 -29.01 -15.34 7.24
CA GLY A 215 -27.76 -16.05 7.09
C GLY A 215 -27.57 -17.23 8.05
N LYS A 216 -26.33 -17.74 8.08
CA LYS A 216 -25.84 -18.73 9.04
C LYS A 216 -24.53 -18.23 9.64
N PRO A 217 -24.12 -18.70 10.84
CA PRO A 217 -22.82 -18.34 11.39
C PRO A 217 -21.67 -18.73 10.45
N VAL A 218 -20.79 -17.78 10.15
CA VAL A 218 -19.69 -17.94 9.17
C VAL A 218 -18.30 -17.88 9.81
N ASP A 219 -18.19 -17.63 11.11
CA ASP A 219 -16.90 -17.49 11.81
C ASP A 219 -15.99 -18.71 11.64
N ASP A 220 -16.56 -19.92 11.68
CA ASP A 220 -15.81 -21.18 11.52
C ASP A 220 -15.12 -21.32 10.14
N LEU A 221 -15.55 -20.53 9.14
CA LEU A 221 -14.96 -20.52 7.81
C LEU A 221 -13.72 -19.63 7.70
N ILE A 222 -13.50 -18.71 8.65
CA ILE A 222 -12.45 -17.68 8.55
C ILE A 222 -11.05 -18.29 8.48
N PHE A 223 -10.76 -19.33 9.26
CA PHE A 223 -9.46 -20.01 9.17
C PHE A 223 -9.25 -20.70 7.82
N SER A 224 -10.27 -21.35 7.29
CA SER A 224 -10.21 -21.98 5.97
C SER A 224 -9.97 -20.93 4.88
N LEU A 225 -10.65 -19.79 4.94
CA LEU A 225 -10.43 -18.67 4.02
C LEU A 225 -9.01 -18.10 4.15
N LEU A 226 -8.50 -17.91 5.36
CA LEU A 226 -7.12 -17.46 5.61
C LEU A 226 -6.08 -18.43 5.03
N ASN A 227 -6.28 -19.73 5.19
CA ASN A 227 -5.40 -20.76 4.66
C ASN A 227 -5.40 -20.75 3.13
N ILE A 228 -6.57 -20.67 2.50
CA ILE A 228 -6.70 -20.58 1.03
C ILE A 228 -6.07 -19.28 0.53
N ALA A 229 -6.39 -18.14 1.14
CA ALA A 229 -5.83 -16.85 0.77
C ALA A 229 -4.29 -16.85 0.82
N SER A 230 -3.71 -17.53 1.81
CA SER A 230 -2.24 -17.68 1.91
C SER A 230 -1.63 -18.42 0.71
N GLN A 231 -2.33 -19.38 0.13
CA GLN A 231 -1.85 -20.15 -1.03
C GLN A 231 -1.80 -19.29 -2.30
N TYR A 232 -2.67 -18.28 -2.40
CA TYR A 232 -2.77 -17.36 -3.53
C TYR A 232 -2.15 -15.98 -3.26
N ASP A 233 -1.44 -15.84 -2.14
CA ASP A 233 -0.85 -14.57 -1.69
C ASP A 233 -1.85 -13.41 -1.55
N ILE A 234 -3.11 -13.74 -1.24
CA ILE A 234 -4.18 -12.80 -0.95
C ILE A 234 -4.15 -12.47 0.54
N LYS A 235 -4.49 -11.22 0.90
CA LYS A 235 -4.68 -10.82 2.30
C LYS A 235 -6.16 -10.75 2.65
N ILE A 236 -6.47 -11.02 3.92
CA ILE A 236 -7.83 -10.94 4.46
C ILE A 236 -7.86 -9.99 5.64
N CYS A 237 -8.84 -9.09 5.69
CA CYS A 237 -9.28 -8.48 6.94
C CYS A 237 -10.79 -8.66 7.12
N LEU A 238 -11.26 -8.43 8.34
CA LEU A 238 -12.66 -8.61 8.69
C LEU A 238 -13.43 -7.29 8.60
N HIS A 239 -14.69 -7.42 8.20
CA HIS A 239 -15.67 -6.36 8.15
C HIS A 239 -16.74 -6.65 9.19
N PHE A 240 -16.65 -5.98 10.32
CA PHE A 240 -17.54 -6.18 11.45
C PHE A 240 -18.93 -5.64 11.12
N GLU A 241 -19.87 -6.56 10.98
CA GLU A 241 -21.26 -6.26 10.66
C GLU A 241 -22.05 -5.81 11.89
N PRO A 242 -23.18 -5.11 11.71
CA PRO A 242 -24.08 -4.76 12.79
C PRO A 242 -24.86 -6.00 13.24
N TYR A 243 -24.47 -6.57 14.37
CA TYR A 243 -25.24 -7.60 15.05
C TYR A 243 -26.08 -7.02 16.20
N LYS A 244 -27.05 -7.80 16.67
CA LYS A 244 -27.95 -7.41 17.75
C LYS A 244 -27.17 -7.03 19.01
N ASN A 245 -27.51 -5.87 19.59
CA ASN A 245 -26.87 -5.32 20.80
C ASN A 245 -25.36 -5.02 20.66
N ARG A 246 -24.84 -4.85 19.44
CA ARG A 246 -23.45 -4.43 19.24
C ARG A 246 -23.18 -3.07 19.90
N ASP A 247 -22.20 -3.02 20.79
CA ASP A 247 -21.71 -1.80 21.42
C ASP A 247 -20.18 -1.81 21.55
N THR A 248 -19.60 -0.82 22.22
CA THR A 248 -18.14 -0.75 22.36
C THR A 248 -17.56 -1.86 23.24
N HIS A 249 -18.34 -2.40 24.18
CA HIS A 249 -17.89 -3.53 24.99
C HIS A 249 -17.79 -4.78 24.12
N THR A 250 -18.84 -5.10 23.36
CA THR A 250 -18.84 -6.28 22.48
C THR A 250 -17.79 -6.15 21.37
N ILE A 251 -17.53 -4.95 20.84
CA ILE A 251 -16.43 -4.73 19.87
C ILE A 251 -15.06 -5.05 20.47
N VAL A 252 -14.82 -4.68 21.73
CA VAL A 252 -13.57 -5.04 22.43
C VAL A 252 -13.47 -6.55 22.62
N GLU A 253 -14.57 -7.22 22.96
CA GLU A 253 -14.64 -8.67 23.05
C GLU A 253 -14.36 -9.35 21.70
N ASP A 254 -14.92 -8.84 20.60
CA ASP A 254 -14.69 -9.35 19.24
C ASP A 254 -13.23 -9.21 18.82
N LEU A 255 -12.61 -8.05 19.07
CA LEU A 255 -11.19 -7.82 18.78
C LEU A 255 -10.29 -8.78 19.57
N LYS A 256 -10.63 -8.99 20.84
CA LYS A 256 -9.94 -9.95 21.69
C LYS A 256 -10.16 -11.38 21.18
N TYR A 257 -11.37 -11.74 20.77
CA TYR A 257 -11.71 -13.05 20.22
C TYR A 257 -10.89 -13.37 18.96
N ILE A 258 -10.87 -12.48 17.96
CA ILE A 258 -10.12 -12.72 16.71
C ILE A 258 -8.59 -12.74 16.93
N TYR A 259 -8.12 -12.09 18.00
CA TYR A 259 -6.74 -12.17 18.46
C TYR A 259 -6.44 -13.52 19.11
N GLU A 260 -7.22 -13.93 20.10
CA GLU A 260 -7.04 -15.18 20.84
C GLU A 260 -7.25 -16.42 19.97
N LYS A 261 -8.18 -16.35 19.01
CA LYS A 261 -8.37 -17.38 17.99
C LYS A 261 -7.16 -17.52 17.07
N GLY A 262 -6.31 -16.50 16.95
CA GLY A 262 -5.13 -16.51 16.10
C GLY A 262 -5.36 -16.04 14.66
N TYR A 263 -6.55 -15.52 14.32
CA TYR A 263 -6.83 -14.94 12.99
C TYR A 263 -5.84 -13.82 12.70
N THR A 264 -5.71 -12.86 13.64
CA THR A 264 -4.85 -11.68 13.47
C THR A 264 -3.36 -11.97 13.56
N SER A 265 -2.94 -13.19 13.89
CA SER A 265 -1.55 -13.69 13.78
C SER A 265 -1.29 -14.48 12.49
N HIS A 266 -2.33 -14.86 11.75
CA HIS A 266 -2.18 -15.63 10.52
C HIS A 266 -1.39 -14.85 9.44
N PRO A 267 -0.50 -15.48 8.65
CA PRO A 267 0.28 -14.79 7.62
C PRO A 267 -0.57 -14.10 6.54
N ALA A 268 -1.74 -14.65 6.23
CA ALA A 268 -2.70 -14.05 5.29
C ALA A 268 -3.56 -12.93 5.90
N TYR A 269 -3.53 -12.70 7.21
CA TYR A 269 -4.29 -11.58 7.79
C TYR A 269 -3.65 -10.25 7.41
N TYR A 270 -4.46 -9.29 6.96
CA TYR A 270 -4.02 -7.99 6.49
C TYR A 270 -3.67 -7.09 7.67
N ARG A 271 -2.49 -6.47 7.58
CA ARG A 271 -1.96 -5.56 8.60
C ARG A 271 -1.41 -4.32 7.92
N LEU A 272 -1.60 -3.18 8.57
CA LEU A 272 -1.01 -1.91 8.17
C LEU A 272 0.06 -1.51 9.16
N SER A 273 1.17 -1.00 8.66
CA SER A 273 2.15 -0.31 9.51
C SER A 273 1.52 0.97 10.05
N VAL A 274 1.67 1.19 11.34
CA VAL A 274 1.37 2.46 12.01
C VAL A 274 2.61 2.88 12.77
N TYR A 275 3.00 4.13 12.61
CA TYR A 275 4.10 4.71 13.33
C TYR A 275 3.62 5.17 14.70
N GLN A 276 4.13 4.55 15.77
CA GLN A 276 3.81 4.92 17.16
C GLN A 276 5.11 4.99 17.96
N SER A 277 5.34 6.10 18.67
CA SER A 277 6.46 6.26 19.61
C SER A 277 7.84 5.87 19.03
N ASN A 278 8.13 6.29 17.80
CA ASN A 278 9.39 6.02 17.09
C ASN A 278 9.61 4.56 16.64
N GLU A 279 8.59 3.70 16.72
CA GLU A 279 8.63 2.33 16.20
C GLU A 279 7.47 2.08 15.21
N SER A 280 7.76 1.32 14.15
CA SER A 280 6.76 0.85 13.19
C SER A 280 6.10 -0.41 13.74
N LYS A 281 4.80 -0.37 14.00
CA LYS A 281 4.02 -1.52 14.45
C LYS A 281 3.01 -1.93 13.38
N LEU A 282 2.96 -3.22 13.05
CA LEU A 282 1.92 -3.78 12.19
C LEU A 282 0.65 -4.02 13.01
N LEU A 283 -0.44 -3.34 12.66
CA LEU A 283 -1.75 -3.52 13.29
C LEU A 283 -2.69 -4.30 12.38
N PRO A 284 -3.43 -5.31 12.88
CA PRO A 284 -4.51 -5.96 12.13
C PRO A 284 -5.57 -4.93 11.74
N VAL A 285 -6.01 -4.97 10.49
CA VAL A 285 -7.05 -4.08 9.98
C VAL A 285 -8.42 -4.69 10.24
N VAL A 286 -9.38 -3.85 10.63
CA VAL A 286 -10.80 -4.21 10.75
C VAL A 286 -11.65 -3.04 10.24
N TYR A 287 -12.59 -3.33 9.34
CA TYR A 287 -13.63 -2.40 8.92
C TYR A 287 -14.82 -2.54 9.84
N VAL A 288 -15.48 -1.44 10.20
CA VAL A 288 -16.67 -1.45 11.06
C VAL A 288 -17.85 -0.87 10.28
N TYR A 289 -18.72 -1.74 9.77
CA TYR A 289 -19.95 -1.31 9.09
C TYR A 289 -20.86 -0.60 10.08
N ASP A 290 -21.58 0.43 9.65
CA ASP A 290 -22.52 1.17 10.49
C ASP A 290 -21.94 1.64 11.83
N SER A 291 -20.65 2.02 11.84
CA SER A 291 -19.95 2.50 13.04
C SER A 291 -20.62 3.72 13.68
N TYR A 292 -21.33 4.53 12.87
CA TYR A 292 -22.09 5.71 13.32
C TYR A 292 -23.28 5.38 14.24
N ARG A 293 -23.72 4.11 14.32
CA ARG A 293 -24.78 3.69 15.27
C ARG A 293 -24.33 3.75 16.73
N ILE A 294 -23.03 3.84 16.98
CA ILE A 294 -22.43 4.05 18.31
C ILE A 294 -21.88 5.47 18.36
N GLU A 295 -22.25 6.21 19.41
CA GLU A 295 -21.86 7.61 19.58
C GLU A 295 -20.32 7.78 19.67
N PRO A 296 -19.76 8.88 19.13
CA PRO A 296 -18.31 9.13 19.16
C PRO A 296 -17.69 9.08 20.56
N SER A 297 -18.40 9.58 21.57
CA SER A 297 -17.93 9.57 22.96
C SER A 297 -17.74 8.15 23.52
N LYS A 298 -18.54 7.18 23.06
CA LYS A 298 -18.40 5.77 23.45
C LYS A 298 -17.20 5.14 22.74
N TRP A 299 -17.06 5.36 21.44
CA TRP A 299 -15.88 4.91 20.68
C TRP A 299 -14.58 5.45 21.27
N LYS A 300 -14.55 6.75 21.59
CA LYS A 300 -13.39 7.41 22.17
C LYS A 300 -12.88 6.69 23.42
N LYS A 301 -13.76 6.25 24.33
CA LYS A 301 -13.40 5.51 25.56
C LYS A 301 -12.55 4.26 25.33
N ILE A 302 -12.75 3.58 24.19
CA ILE A 302 -12.02 2.35 23.86
C ILE A 302 -10.91 2.57 22.82
N LEU A 303 -10.93 3.68 22.06
CA LEU A 303 -9.98 3.91 20.96
C LEU A 303 -8.96 5.03 21.22
N HIS A 304 -9.23 5.96 22.13
CA HIS A 304 -8.32 7.06 22.38
C HIS A 304 -7.18 6.62 23.33
N PRO A 305 -5.90 6.93 23.05
CA PRO A 305 -4.77 6.42 23.84
C PRO A 305 -4.78 6.82 25.32
N ASN A 306 -5.41 7.94 25.66
CA ASN A 306 -5.46 8.46 27.03
C ASN A 306 -6.60 7.86 27.87
N GLU A 307 -7.46 7.04 27.28
CA GLU A 307 -8.60 6.44 27.98
C GLU A 307 -8.19 5.16 28.69
N LYS A 308 -8.78 4.90 29.87
CA LYS A 308 -8.41 3.76 30.72
C LYS A 308 -8.73 2.41 30.07
N GLU A 309 -9.84 2.36 29.33
CA GLU A 309 -10.37 1.14 28.68
C GLU A 309 -9.81 0.96 27.25
N THR A 310 -8.82 1.77 26.86
CA THR A 310 -8.31 1.80 25.50
C THR A 310 -7.72 0.45 25.06
N ILE A 311 -7.97 0.08 23.80
CA ILE A 311 -7.35 -1.08 23.16
C ILE A 311 -5.92 -0.77 22.69
N ARG A 312 -5.52 0.51 22.63
CA ARG A 312 -4.31 0.95 21.92
C ARG A 312 -3.01 0.40 22.49
N ASN A 313 -2.98 0.10 23.79
CA ASN A 313 -1.85 -0.53 24.48
C ASN A 313 -2.06 -2.03 24.75
N LYS A 314 -3.08 -2.65 24.16
CA LYS A 314 -3.41 -4.07 24.34
C LYS A 314 -2.81 -4.91 23.20
N ALA A 315 -2.70 -6.21 23.46
CA ALA A 315 -2.20 -7.18 22.48
C ALA A 315 -3.11 -7.28 21.24
N TYR A 316 -4.41 -7.04 21.43
CA TYR A 316 -5.45 -7.01 20.40
C TYR A 316 -5.72 -5.59 19.84
N ASN A 317 -4.75 -4.67 19.90
CA ASN A 317 -4.86 -3.38 19.21
C ASN A 317 -5.04 -3.60 17.69
N ALA A 318 -5.86 -2.78 17.05
CA ALA A 318 -6.22 -2.90 15.64
C ALA A 318 -6.29 -1.53 14.94
N PHE A 319 -6.10 -1.53 13.63
CA PHE A 319 -6.37 -0.40 12.76
C PHE A 319 -7.85 -0.42 12.36
N LEU A 320 -8.66 0.46 12.94
CA LEU A 320 -10.11 0.48 12.72
C LEU A 320 -10.50 1.51 11.66
N ILE A 321 -11.30 1.08 10.68
CA ILE A 321 -11.82 1.91 9.60
C ILE A 321 -13.34 2.01 9.75
N GLY A 322 -13.86 3.22 9.95
CA GLY A 322 -15.28 3.49 10.18
C GLY A 322 -16.02 3.95 8.91
N LEU A 323 -17.33 3.73 8.86
CA LEU A 323 -18.16 4.10 7.71
C LEU A 323 -18.46 5.62 7.70
N LEU A 324 -18.32 6.23 6.53
CA LEU A 324 -18.68 7.62 6.24
C LEU A 324 -20.00 7.66 5.46
N LEU A 325 -20.96 8.46 5.92
CA LEU A 325 -22.23 8.74 5.27
C LEU A 325 -22.36 10.19 4.79
N GLU A 326 -21.82 11.11 5.57
CA GLU A 326 -21.91 12.55 5.36
C GLU A 326 -20.53 13.18 5.16
N SER A 327 -20.52 14.40 4.61
CA SER A 327 -19.28 15.12 4.31
C SER A 327 -18.48 15.52 5.56
N ASP A 328 -19.12 15.62 6.72
CA ASP A 328 -18.51 16.01 8.00
C ASP A 328 -18.05 14.82 8.86
N ASP A 329 -18.29 13.58 8.42
CA ASP A 329 -18.04 12.39 9.24
C ASP A 329 -16.56 12.12 9.55
N CYS A 330 -15.62 12.65 8.76
CA CYS A 330 -14.18 12.59 9.09
C CYS A 330 -13.90 13.21 10.48
N SER A 331 -14.61 14.28 10.86
CA SER A 331 -14.47 14.89 12.20
C SER A 331 -14.97 13.96 13.31
N LYS A 332 -16.14 13.34 13.11
CA LYS A 332 -16.75 12.39 14.06
C LYS A 332 -15.88 11.14 14.24
N LEU A 333 -15.29 10.62 13.17
CA LEU A 333 -14.34 9.51 13.24
C LEU A 333 -13.06 9.89 13.99
N SER A 334 -12.58 11.13 13.82
CA SER A 334 -11.44 11.66 14.56
C SER A 334 -11.74 11.77 16.06
N GLU A 335 -12.90 12.34 16.43
CA GLU A 335 -13.37 12.42 17.82
C GLU A 335 -13.49 11.04 18.48
N SER A 336 -13.93 10.06 17.68
CA SER A 336 -14.04 8.65 18.05
C SER A 336 -12.68 7.93 18.12
N ALA A 337 -11.60 8.57 17.67
CA ALA A 337 -10.25 8.01 17.53
C ALA A 337 -10.13 6.78 16.61
N PHE A 338 -10.91 6.74 15.52
CA PHE A 338 -10.69 5.78 14.41
C PHE A 338 -9.39 6.07 13.66
N ASN A 339 -8.92 5.10 12.87
CA ASN A 339 -7.70 5.23 12.08
C ASN A 339 -7.97 5.65 10.62
N GLY A 340 -9.17 5.38 10.11
CA GLY A 340 -9.56 5.77 8.76
C GLY A 340 -11.07 5.72 8.52
N GLY A 341 -11.48 6.19 7.35
CA GLY A 341 -12.88 6.19 6.89
C GLY A 341 -13.05 5.56 5.51
N TYR A 342 -14.21 4.92 5.27
CA TYR A 342 -14.58 4.36 3.96
C TYR A 342 -16.07 4.61 3.64
N THR A 343 -16.49 4.48 2.37
CA THR A 343 -17.81 4.98 1.91
C THR A 343 -18.84 3.90 1.59
N TYR A 344 -18.42 2.66 1.35
CA TYR A 344 -19.21 1.45 1.05
C TYR A 344 -20.20 1.52 -0.13
N PHE A 345 -21.25 2.35 -0.03
CA PHE A 345 -22.40 2.30 -0.92
C PHE A 345 -22.07 2.66 -2.38
N VAL A 346 -22.77 2.01 -3.32
CA VAL A 346 -22.62 2.21 -4.77
C VAL A 346 -23.87 2.85 -5.39
N GLY A 347 -25.05 2.58 -4.82
CA GLY A 347 -26.33 3.07 -5.34
C GLY A 347 -26.51 4.58 -5.24
N ASN A 348 -27.39 5.10 -6.08
CA ASN A 348 -27.65 6.53 -6.20
C ASN A 348 -28.31 7.12 -4.96
N GLY A 349 -27.78 8.24 -4.48
CA GLY A 349 -28.41 9.04 -3.42
C GLY A 349 -28.50 8.35 -2.06
N ILE A 350 -27.80 7.22 -1.85
CA ILE A 350 -27.81 6.49 -0.57
C ILE A 350 -27.08 7.28 0.54
N SER A 351 -25.95 7.89 0.19
CA SER A 351 -25.09 8.62 1.13
C SER A 351 -24.41 9.77 0.38
N LYS A 352 -24.15 10.90 1.07
CA LYS A 352 -23.38 11.99 0.47
C LYS A 352 -21.92 11.58 0.30
N ALA A 353 -21.39 10.82 1.24
CA ALA A 353 -20.01 10.35 1.21
C ALA A 353 -19.75 9.30 0.13
N SER A 354 -20.76 8.51 -0.26
CA SER A 354 -20.61 7.57 -1.39
C SER A 354 -20.64 8.24 -2.76
N SER A 355 -21.02 9.53 -2.85
CA SER A 355 -20.99 10.27 -4.11
C SER A 355 -19.54 10.48 -4.57
N PRO A 356 -19.16 10.06 -5.79
CA PRO A 356 -17.80 10.29 -6.29
C PRO A 356 -17.39 11.77 -6.38
N ASN A 357 -18.35 12.68 -6.43
CA ASN A 357 -18.09 14.13 -6.43
C ASN A 357 -17.65 14.65 -5.05
N ALA A 358 -17.91 13.91 -3.97
CA ALA A 358 -17.51 14.30 -2.62
C ALA A 358 -16.07 13.85 -2.26
N TRP A 359 -15.50 12.90 -3.00
CA TRP A 359 -14.28 12.20 -2.58
C TRP A 359 -13.03 13.07 -2.53
N GLU A 360 -12.88 14.04 -3.43
CA GLU A 360 -11.73 14.97 -3.37
C GLU A 360 -11.77 15.83 -2.10
N TYR A 361 -12.97 16.29 -1.72
CA TYR A 361 -13.18 17.02 -0.47
C TYR A 361 -12.95 16.11 0.74
N LEU A 362 -13.60 14.94 0.78
CA LEU A 362 -13.48 13.99 1.89
C LEU A 362 -12.05 13.52 2.12
N SER A 363 -11.29 13.28 1.05
CA SER A 363 -9.87 12.93 1.16
C SER A 363 -9.07 14.02 1.86
N LYS A 364 -9.28 15.29 1.47
CA LYS A 364 -8.64 16.45 2.11
C LYS A 364 -9.10 16.62 3.56
N GLU A 365 -10.39 16.45 3.85
CA GLU A 365 -10.92 16.54 5.22
C GLU A 365 -10.35 15.45 6.13
N CYS A 366 -10.41 14.19 5.72
CA CYS A 366 -9.88 13.08 6.51
C CYS A 366 -8.37 13.24 6.74
N LEU A 367 -7.62 13.74 5.75
CA LEU A 367 -6.20 14.04 5.92
C LEU A 367 -5.93 15.11 6.99
N LYS A 368 -6.78 16.14 7.13
CA LYS A 368 -6.65 17.16 8.20
C LYS A 368 -6.67 16.54 9.60
N TYR A 369 -7.40 15.43 9.76
CA TYR A 369 -7.54 14.69 11.02
C TYR A 369 -6.59 13.49 11.12
N ASN A 370 -5.62 13.37 10.21
CA ASN A 370 -4.70 12.23 10.12
C ASN A 370 -5.41 10.87 9.97
N LEU A 371 -6.56 10.86 9.28
CA LEU A 371 -7.30 9.66 8.94
C LEU A 371 -6.93 9.19 7.53
N THR A 372 -6.80 7.87 7.36
CA THR A 372 -6.75 7.28 6.02
C THR A 372 -8.13 7.29 5.37
N PHE A 373 -8.17 7.41 4.04
CA PHE A 373 -9.43 7.50 3.29
C PHE A 373 -9.50 6.42 2.20
N TYR A 374 -10.60 5.67 2.22
CA TYR A 374 -10.87 4.54 1.31
C TYR A 374 -12.22 4.72 0.59
N PRO A 375 -12.30 5.46 -0.52
CA PRO A 375 -13.52 5.51 -1.32
C PRO A 375 -13.85 4.11 -1.85
N SER A 376 -15.14 3.79 -1.89
CA SER A 376 -15.66 2.52 -2.39
C SER A 376 -16.28 2.70 -3.77
N ILE A 377 -15.79 1.94 -4.74
CA ILE A 377 -16.29 1.90 -6.12
C ILE A 377 -17.04 0.59 -6.34
N GLY A 378 -18.02 0.58 -7.24
CA GLY A 378 -18.73 -0.63 -7.62
C GLY A 378 -19.20 -0.61 -9.06
N PRO A 379 -19.49 -1.78 -9.66
CA PRO A 379 -19.87 -1.87 -11.06
C PRO A 379 -21.26 -1.32 -11.34
N GLY A 380 -22.13 -1.29 -10.34
CA GLY A 380 -23.51 -0.81 -10.37
C GLY A 380 -24.25 -1.26 -9.11
N TYR A 381 -25.54 -0.98 -9.04
CA TYR A 381 -26.39 -1.32 -7.90
C TYR A 381 -27.80 -1.65 -8.37
N ASP A 382 -28.34 -2.78 -7.94
CA ASP A 382 -29.73 -3.16 -8.19
C ASP A 382 -30.20 -4.22 -7.19
N ASP A 383 -30.92 -3.77 -6.16
CA ASP A 383 -31.45 -4.62 -5.10
C ASP A 383 -32.97 -4.87 -5.21
N VAL A 384 -33.62 -4.46 -6.31
CA VAL A 384 -35.09 -4.50 -6.45
C VAL A 384 -35.67 -5.91 -6.34
N SER A 385 -34.83 -6.93 -6.48
CA SER A 385 -35.22 -8.33 -6.27
C SER A 385 -35.51 -8.70 -4.82
N VAL A 386 -34.89 -8.00 -3.87
CA VAL A 386 -35.07 -8.19 -2.42
C VAL A 386 -35.68 -6.96 -1.75
N ARG A 387 -35.52 -5.76 -2.35
CA ARG A 387 -36.13 -4.49 -1.91
C ARG A 387 -36.88 -3.83 -3.09
N PRO A 388 -38.08 -4.32 -3.50
CA PRO A 388 -38.79 -3.81 -4.68
C PRO A 388 -39.14 -2.31 -4.64
N TRP A 389 -39.16 -1.72 -3.45
CA TRP A 389 -39.42 -0.29 -3.21
C TRP A 389 -38.19 0.59 -3.44
N ASN A 390 -36.98 0.03 -3.57
CA ASN A 390 -35.72 0.78 -3.60
C ASN A 390 -35.19 1.11 -5.00
N GLY A 391 -36.04 1.06 -6.03
CA GLY A 391 -35.63 1.28 -7.42
C GLY A 391 -35.02 2.66 -7.71
N ALA A 392 -35.22 3.65 -6.84
CA ALA A 392 -34.58 4.96 -6.96
C ALA A 392 -33.06 4.92 -6.72
N ALA A 393 -32.57 3.95 -5.95
CA ALA A 393 -31.15 3.76 -5.69
C ALA A 393 -30.43 2.97 -6.80
N THR A 394 -31.17 2.36 -7.74
CA THR A 394 -30.60 1.58 -8.84
C THR A 394 -29.61 2.42 -9.64
N GLN A 395 -28.42 1.84 -9.86
CA GLN A 395 -27.35 2.40 -10.67
C GLN A 395 -26.99 1.36 -11.74
N ALA A 396 -27.23 1.69 -13.01
CA ALA A 396 -26.90 0.81 -14.11
C ALA A 396 -25.38 0.61 -14.23
N ARG A 397 -24.95 -0.55 -14.73
CA ARG A 397 -23.53 -0.83 -14.91
C ARG A 397 -22.90 -0.13 -16.11
N GLU A 398 -23.75 0.28 -17.07
CA GLU A 398 -23.36 1.02 -18.28
C GLU A 398 -22.13 0.41 -18.96
N PHE A 399 -22.13 -0.92 -19.17
CA PHE A 399 -21.03 -1.62 -19.86
C PHE A 399 -19.64 -1.33 -19.27
N GLY A 400 -19.56 -1.13 -17.95
CA GLY A 400 -18.33 -0.82 -17.21
C GLY A 400 -18.07 0.67 -16.97
N HIS A 401 -18.81 1.58 -17.62
CA HIS A 401 -18.61 3.02 -17.45
C HIS A 401 -18.88 3.50 -16.02
N THR A 402 -19.91 2.98 -15.35
CA THR A 402 -20.18 3.31 -13.93
C THR A 402 -18.96 3.01 -13.05
N PHE A 403 -18.39 1.82 -13.21
CA PHE A 403 -17.24 1.37 -12.42
C PHE A 403 -16.01 2.25 -12.65
N THR A 404 -15.68 2.47 -13.92
CA THR A 404 -14.49 3.21 -14.34
C THR A 404 -14.60 4.70 -14.03
N ASN A 405 -15.79 5.30 -14.16
CA ASN A 405 -16.02 6.70 -13.80
C ASN A 405 -15.83 6.91 -12.31
N ALA A 406 -16.36 6.01 -11.48
CA ALA A 406 -16.11 6.03 -10.04
C ALA A 406 -14.60 5.88 -9.76
N PHE A 407 -13.91 4.92 -10.37
CA PHE A 407 -12.46 4.77 -10.21
C PHE A 407 -11.68 6.04 -10.59
N ASN A 408 -11.99 6.68 -11.71
CA ASN A 408 -11.35 7.93 -12.14
C ASN A 408 -11.51 9.04 -11.08
N LYS A 409 -12.71 9.17 -10.51
CA LYS A 409 -13.00 10.13 -9.43
C LYS A 409 -12.25 9.77 -8.15
N ALA A 410 -12.16 8.49 -7.81
CA ALA A 410 -11.36 8.01 -6.69
C ALA A 410 -9.88 8.39 -6.89
N MET A 411 -9.29 8.14 -8.05
CA MET A 411 -7.89 8.50 -8.34
C MET A 411 -7.61 10.00 -8.18
N ASN A 412 -8.53 10.87 -8.61
CA ASN A 412 -8.40 12.32 -8.44
C ASN A 412 -8.39 12.74 -6.95
N ALA A 413 -9.06 11.98 -6.09
CA ALA A 413 -9.07 12.22 -4.66
C ALA A 413 -7.75 11.81 -3.96
N LYS A 414 -6.82 11.14 -4.65
CA LYS A 414 -5.54 10.64 -4.10
C LYS A 414 -5.74 9.86 -2.77
N PRO A 415 -6.55 8.78 -2.77
CA PRO A 415 -6.95 8.08 -1.56
C PRO A 415 -5.80 7.21 -1.03
N THR A 416 -5.93 6.73 0.21
CA THR A 416 -4.99 5.77 0.78
C THR A 416 -5.10 4.40 0.11
N GLY A 417 -6.31 4.02 -0.29
CA GLY A 417 -6.61 2.81 -1.06
C GLY A 417 -8.04 2.89 -1.60
N ILE A 418 -8.48 1.92 -2.39
CA ILE A 418 -9.81 1.92 -2.99
C ILE A 418 -10.51 0.61 -2.63
N GLY A 419 -11.73 0.72 -2.08
CA GLY A 419 -12.59 -0.45 -1.83
C GLY A 419 -13.39 -0.81 -3.08
N ILE A 420 -13.56 -2.10 -3.36
CA ILE A 420 -14.47 -2.59 -4.41
C ILE A 420 -15.69 -3.21 -3.75
N VAL A 421 -16.84 -2.59 -3.95
CA VAL A 421 -18.13 -3.07 -3.48
C VAL A 421 -18.89 -3.59 -4.70
N SER A 422 -18.94 -4.90 -4.91
CA SER A 422 -18.44 -5.99 -4.04
C SER A 422 -17.85 -7.13 -4.86
N PHE A 423 -17.19 -8.09 -4.20
CA PHE A 423 -16.89 -9.37 -4.87
C PHE A 423 -18.18 -10.08 -5.23
N ASN A 424 -19.06 -10.34 -4.26
CA ASN A 424 -20.21 -11.25 -4.40
C ASN A 424 -21.47 -10.86 -3.59
N GLU A 425 -21.74 -9.58 -3.36
CA GLU A 425 -23.01 -9.12 -2.77
C GLU A 425 -24.13 -9.13 -3.84
N TRP A 426 -24.55 -10.34 -4.21
CA TRP A 426 -25.51 -10.59 -5.30
C TRP A 426 -26.90 -10.00 -5.02
N HIS A 427 -27.29 -9.89 -3.76
CA HIS A 427 -28.59 -9.32 -3.35
C HIS A 427 -28.73 -7.85 -3.76
N GLU A 428 -27.63 -7.12 -3.81
CA GLU A 428 -27.60 -5.70 -4.17
C GLU A 428 -27.11 -5.45 -5.61
N GLY A 429 -26.82 -6.51 -6.37
CA GLY A 429 -26.37 -6.38 -7.75
C GLY A 429 -25.02 -5.67 -7.91
N THR A 430 -24.19 -5.62 -6.85
CA THR A 430 -22.88 -4.92 -6.84
C THR A 430 -21.70 -5.83 -7.17
N GLN A 431 -21.92 -7.13 -7.36
CA GLN A 431 -20.87 -8.13 -7.54
C GLN A 431 -20.00 -7.91 -8.79
N ILE A 432 -18.70 -8.15 -8.65
CA ILE A 432 -17.77 -8.35 -9.79
C ILE A 432 -17.55 -9.84 -10.11
N GLU A 433 -18.05 -10.74 -9.26
CA GLU A 433 -18.05 -12.18 -9.50
C GLU A 433 -18.71 -12.50 -10.86
N PRO A 434 -18.22 -13.52 -11.60
CA PRO A 434 -18.73 -13.82 -12.92
C PRO A 434 -20.23 -14.11 -12.96
N SER A 435 -20.92 -13.51 -13.93
CA SER A 435 -22.36 -13.69 -14.15
C SER A 435 -22.63 -14.27 -15.52
N ILE A 436 -23.52 -15.26 -15.59
CA ILE A 436 -23.97 -15.87 -16.84
C ILE A 436 -25.43 -15.50 -17.14
N PRO A 437 -25.84 -15.38 -18.42
CA PRO A 437 -27.23 -15.22 -18.79
C PRO A 437 -28.08 -16.39 -18.28
N PHE A 438 -29.18 -16.08 -17.61
CA PHE A 438 -30.10 -17.11 -17.11
C PHE A 438 -31.56 -16.66 -17.20
N LYS A 439 -32.41 -17.56 -17.70
CA LYS A 439 -33.85 -17.40 -17.75
C LYS A 439 -34.50 -18.52 -16.96
N TRP A 440 -35.18 -18.18 -15.88
CA TRP A 440 -36.01 -19.11 -15.14
C TRP A 440 -37.38 -19.24 -15.80
N THR A 441 -37.77 -20.48 -16.09
CA THR A 441 -39.12 -20.87 -16.51
C THR A 441 -39.59 -21.99 -15.60
N GLY A 442 -40.46 -21.68 -14.63
CA GLY A 442 -40.97 -22.64 -13.67
C GLY A 442 -42.49 -22.60 -13.54
N TYR A 443 -43.07 -23.68 -13.02
CA TYR A 443 -44.52 -23.80 -12.78
C TYR A 443 -45.02 -22.96 -11.58
N LEU A 444 -44.14 -22.64 -10.62
CA LEU A 444 -44.50 -22.04 -9.33
C LEU A 444 -44.24 -20.53 -9.24
N ALA A 445 -43.68 -19.91 -10.28
CA ALA A 445 -43.42 -18.47 -10.31
C ALA A 445 -43.39 -17.95 -11.76
N PRO A 446 -43.70 -16.66 -12.00
CA PRO A 446 -43.59 -16.04 -13.32
C PRO A 446 -42.19 -16.23 -13.92
N SER A 447 -42.12 -16.33 -15.26
CA SER A 447 -40.84 -16.41 -15.95
C SER A 447 -39.99 -15.18 -15.63
N ARG A 448 -38.73 -15.38 -15.24
CA ARG A 448 -37.81 -14.30 -14.89
C ARG A 448 -36.56 -14.38 -15.74
N VAL A 449 -36.20 -13.27 -16.37
CA VAL A 449 -34.92 -13.09 -17.05
C VAL A 449 -34.00 -12.36 -16.07
N TYR A 450 -32.87 -12.96 -15.73
CA TYR A 450 -31.88 -12.33 -14.87
C TYR A 450 -31.01 -11.37 -15.70
N LYS A 451 -30.58 -10.26 -15.08
CA LYS A 451 -29.60 -9.35 -15.68
C LYS A 451 -28.24 -10.06 -15.78
N ASP A 452 -27.49 -9.76 -16.82
CA ASP A 452 -26.20 -10.37 -17.12
C ASP A 452 -25.19 -9.32 -17.63
N TYR A 453 -24.03 -9.78 -18.11
CA TYR A 453 -22.94 -8.93 -18.59
C TYR A 453 -22.84 -8.85 -20.12
N LEU A 454 -23.83 -9.39 -20.85
CA LEU A 454 -23.78 -9.39 -22.31
C LEU A 454 -23.68 -7.96 -22.86
N PRO A 455 -22.95 -7.77 -23.99
CA PRO A 455 -22.37 -8.81 -24.85
C PRO A 455 -21.00 -9.33 -24.37
N TYR A 456 -20.52 -8.93 -23.19
CA TYR A 456 -19.21 -9.34 -22.68
C TYR A 456 -19.26 -10.67 -21.95
N SER A 457 -18.07 -11.24 -21.74
CA SER A 457 -17.90 -12.50 -21.03
C SER A 457 -18.30 -12.39 -19.56
N PRO A 458 -18.60 -13.52 -18.90
CA PRO A 458 -18.86 -13.54 -17.47
C PRO A 458 -17.74 -12.91 -16.63
N GLU A 459 -16.48 -12.97 -17.08
CA GLU A 459 -15.32 -12.45 -16.35
C GLU A 459 -15.05 -10.96 -16.57
N PHE A 460 -15.88 -10.26 -17.36
CA PHE A 460 -15.65 -8.85 -17.75
C PHE A 460 -15.26 -7.93 -16.57
N TYR A 461 -15.99 -7.99 -15.45
CA TYR A 461 -15.72 -7.12 -14.30
C TYR A 461 -14.46 -7.53 -13.51
N LEU A 462 -14.06 -8.81 -13.52
CA LEU A 462 -12.78 -9.24 -12.96
C LEU A 462 -11.62 -8.68 -13.81
N ARG A 463 -11.75 -8.72 -15.14
CA ARG A 463 -10.74 -8.17 -16.06
C ARG A 463 -10.64 -6.66 -15.97
N LEU A 464 -11.79 -5.98 -15.93
CA LEU A 464 -11.85 -4.54 -15.70
C LEU A 464 -11.25 -4.16 -14.33
N THR A 465 -11.49 -4.96 -13.28
CA THR A 465 -10.85 -4.78 -11.98
C THR A 465 -9.33 -4.90 -12.07
N ARG A 466 -8.81 -5.89 -12.80
CA ARG A 466 -7.36 -6.04 -13.02
C ARG A 466 -6.77 -4.79 -13.69
N LEU A 467 -7.48 -4.20 -14.64
CA LEU A 467 -7.05 -2.97 -15.32
C LEU A 467 -7.08 -1.74 -14.43
N ILE A 468 -8.12 -1.63 -13.60
CA ILE A 468 -8.22 -0.61 -12.55
C ILE A 468 -7.05 -0.72 -11.56
N VAL A 469 -6.73 -1.94 -11.10
CA VAL A 469 -5.58 -2.19 -10.21
C VAL A 469 -4.27 -1.83 -10.89
N ASN A 470 -4.05 -2.29 -12.13
CA ASN A 470 -2.85 -1.93 -12.90
C ASN A 470 -2.69 -0.40 -12.94
N ARG A 471 -3.77 0.34 -13.26
CA ARG A 471 -3.73 1.80 -13.32
C ARG A 471 -3.54 2.46 -11.95
N PHE A 472 -4.09 1.89 -10.87
CA PHE A 472 -3.81 2.34 -9.51
C PHE A 472 -2.32 2.18 -9.16
N GLU A 473 -1.69 1.11 -9.64
CA GLU A 473 -0.26 0.82 -9.49
C GLU A 473 0.65 1.52 -10.53
N GLY A 474 0.09 2.35 -11.43
CA GLY A 474 0.83 3.04 -12.49
C GLY A 474 1.30 2.14 -13.65
N ILE A 475 0.68 0.96 -13.82
CA ILE A 475 0.92 0.02 -14.91
C ILE A 475 -0.08 0.30 -16.05
N ASP A 476 0.42 0.75 -17.19
CA ASP A 476 -0.41 1.16 -18.35
C ASP A 476 -0.55 0.07 -19.44
N THR A 477 -0.15 -1.18 -19.16
CA THR A 477 -0.23 -2.30 -20.11
C THR A 477 -1.41 -3.22 -19.83
N LEU A 478 -2.00 -3.78 -20.90
CA LEU A 478 -2.95 -4.88 -20.76
C LEU A 478 -2.20 -6.15 -20.30
N PRO A 479 -2.77 -6.94 -19.38
CA PRO A 479 -2.29 -8.28 -19.10
C PRO A 479 -2.25 -9.16 -20.37
N GLU A 480 -1.14 -9.87 -20.61
CA GLU A 480 -0.98 -10.78 -21.76
C GLU A 480 -2.06 -11.88 -21.83
N ARG A 481 -2.66 -12.23 -20.69
CA ARG A 481 -3.72 -13.24 -20.60
C ARG A 481 -5.03 -12.80 -21.27
N PHE A 482 -5.15 -11.53 -21.67
CA PHE A 482 -6.31 -10.99 -22.39
C PHE A 482 -6.22 -11.22 -23.91
N THR A 483 -5.66 -12.34 -24.34
CA THR A 483 -5.45 -12.71 -25.76
C THR A 483 -6.44 -13.74 -26.30
N GLN A 484 -7.38 -14.23 -25.49
CA GLN A 484 -8.41 -15.22 -25.87
C GLN A 484 -9.82 -14.61 -25.98
N GLU A 485 -9.93 -13.30 -25.89
CA GLU A 485 -11.18 -12.55 -25.75
C GLU A 485 -11.75 -12.11 -27.10
N SER A 486 -13.05 -11.82 -27.11
CA SER A 486 -13.67 -11.22 -28.28
C SER A 486 -13.10 -9.82 -28.52
N GLU A 487 -12.92 -9.46 -29.79
CA GLU A 487 -12.50 -8.10 -30.17
C GLU A 487 -13.41 -7.01 -29.58
N VAL A 488 -14.70 -7.34 -29.40
CA VAL A 488 -15.72 -6.45 -28.82
C VAL A 488 -15.41 -6.15 -27.34
N GLU A 489 -15.05 -7.18 -26.56
CA GLU A 489 -14.70 -6.99 -25.14
C GLU A 489 -13.39 -6.23 -24.99
N LEU A 490 -12.36 -6.62 -25.75
CA LEU A 490 -11.07 -5.93 -25.73
C LEU A 490 -11.23 -4.46 -26.10
N SER A 491 -11.98 -4.16 -27.16
CA SER A 491 -12.29 -2.80 -27.58
C SER A 491 -12.95 -1.99 -26.46
N GLN A 492 -13.90 -2.59 -25.72
CA GLN A 492 -14.53 -1.91 -24.59
C GLN A 492 -13.56 -1.67 -23.43
N LEU A 493 -12.77 -2.68 -23.04
CA LEU A 493 -11.77 -2.53 -21.98
C LEU A 493 -10.76 -1.43 -22.33
N TYR A 494 -10.31 -1.38 -23.58
CA TYR A 494 -9.44 -0.30 -24.07
C TYR A 494 -10.11 1.07 -24.05
N LYS A 495 -11.39 1.19 -24.43
CA LYS A 495 -12.14 2.46 -24.35
C LYS A 495 -12.26 2.94 -22.92
N LEU A 496 -12.53 2.04 -21.97
CA LEU A 496 -12.61 2.38 -20.54
C LEU A 496 -11.24 2.83 -19.98
N LEU A 497 -10.13 2.40 -20.58
CA LEU A 497 -8.78 2.79 -20.15
C LEU A 497 -8.30 4.14 -20.71
N LYS A 498 -8.70 4.50 -21.94
CA LYS A 498 -8.25 5.74 -22.56
C LYS A 498 -8.77 6.94 -21.76
N ARG A 499 -7.84 7.81 -21.33
CA ARG A 499 -8.18 9.16 -20.88
C ARG A 499 -8.74 9.91 -22.09
N ASP A 500 -9.90 10.51 -21.95
CA ASP A 500 -10.35 11.57 -22.88
C ASP A 500 -9.32 12.70 -22.93
#